data_AF-A0A9D7FKJ2-F1
#
_entry.id   AF-A0A9D7FKJ2-F1
#
_cell.length_a   1.000
_cell.length_b   1.000
_cell.length_c   1.000
_cell.angle_alpha   90.00
_cell.angle_beta   90.00
_cell.angle_gamma   90.00
#
_symmetry.space_group_name_H-M   'P 1'
#
loop_
_entity.id
_entity.type
_entity.pdbx_description
1 polymer ?
#
loop_
_entity_poly.entity_id
_entity_poly.type
_entity_poly.pdbx_seq_one_letter_code
_entity_poly.pdbx_strand_id
1 'polypeptide(L)'
;MTAAVCMYQHETFGDMARLAHRIPHYLEPGQRVWACEEYNPLYRNVKLSVWSGFQVDWLDEQSLPQVRPGDLVVNPNVYPIPPSIFLALRQNWSLRTLAEETSRTMPLFPGEILILQVPTPQGNLSIRSTSQPELMAYRYTPQYYETSLYRIFPRSAESFDANQGREPLQAAP
;
A
#
# COMPACT_ATOMS: atom_id res chain seq x y z
N MET A 1 -35.41 8.41 5.20
CA MET A 1 -34.55 7.22 5.10
C MET A 1 -33.29 7.66 4.40
N THR A 2 -32.15 7.69 5.10
CA THR A 2 -30.87 8.12 4.53
C THR A 2 -30.13 6.87 4.11
N ALA A 3 -30.06 6.60 2.80
CA ALA A 3 -29.25 5.51 2.28
C ALA A 3 -27.81 6.02 2.15
N ALA A 4 -26.85 5.32 2.76
CA ALA A 4 -25.43 5.51 2.50
C ALA A 4 -24.97 4.43 1.52
N VAL A 5 -24.22 4.83 0.49
CA VAL A 5 -23.71 3.93 -0.55
C VAL A 5 -22.26 3.61 -0.23
N CYS A 6 -21.95 2.33 -0.08
CA CYS A 6 -20.59 1.83 -0.07
C CYS A 6 -20.24 1.43 -1.52
N MET A 7 -19.28 2.13 -2.14
CA MET A 7 -18.72 1.73 -3.42
C MET A 7 -17.64 0.68 -3.17
N TYR A 8 -17.81 -0.52 -3.70
CA TYR A 8 -16.83 -1.60 -3.54
C TYR A 8 -16.10 -1.82 -4.85
N GLN A 9 -14.91 -1.25 -4.97
CA GLN A 9 -13.97 -1.67 -6.02
C GLN A 9 -13.37 -3.01 -5.59
N HIS A 10 -13.62 -4.07 -6.38
CA HIS A 10 -12.99 -5.37 -6.14
C HIS A 10 -11.46 -5.23 -6.21
N GLU A 11 -10.76 -5.80 -5.22
CA GLU A 11 -9.29 -5.86 -5.13
C GLU A 11 -8.55 -4.52 -4.99
N THR A 12 -9.22 -3.44 -4.58
CA THR A 12 -8.49 -2.22 -4.19
C THR A 12 -7.56 -2.55 -3.03
N PHE A 13 -6.27 -2.26 -3.21
CA PHE A 13 -5.17 -2.66 -2.32
C PHE A 13 -4.84 -4.16 -2.27
N GLY A 14 -5.29 -4.96 -3.24
CA GLY A 14 -4.99 -6.39 -3.30
C GLY A 14 -3.49 -6.70 -3.36
N ASP A 15 -2.71 -5.80 -3.95
CA ASP A 15 -1.24 -5.87 -4.01
C ASP A 15 -0.64 -5.72 -2.61
N MET A 16 -1.10 -4.71 -1.88
CA MET A 16 -0.65 -4.44 -0.52
C MET A 16 -1.05 -5.57 0.44
N ALA A 17 -2.26 -6.13 0.30
CA ALA A 17 -2.71 -7.26 1.11
C ALA A 17 -1.89 -8.53 0.84
N ARG A 18 -1.68 -8.90 -0.44
CA ARG A 18 -0.86 -10.06 -0.81
C ARG A 18 0.58 -9.92 -0.31
N LEU A 19 1.16 -8.74 -0.46
CA LEU A 19 2.51 -8.49 0.03
C LEU A 19 2.58 -8.52 1.55
N ALA A 20 1.60 -7.91 2.24
CA ALA A 20 1.55 -7.91 3.70
C ALA A 20 1.50 -9.32 4.29
N HIS A 21 0.74 -10.23 3.69
CA HIS A 21 0.72 -11.65 4.09
C HIS A 21 2.07 -12.36 3.94
N ARG A 22 2.98 -11.84 3.11
CA ARG A 22 4.31 -12.40 2.89
C ARG A 22 5.38 -11.84 3.83
N ILE A 23 5.15 -10.67 4.44
CA ILE A 23 6.09 -10.03 5.38
C ILE A 23 6.62 -10.99 6.46
N PRO A 24 5.78 -11.85 7.11
CA PRO A 24 6.24 -12.75 8.16
C PRO A 24 7.31 -13.75 7.68
N HIS A 25 7.32 -14.11 6.40
CA HIS A 25 8.32 -15.04 5.84
C HIS A 25 9.70 -14.39 5.66
N TYR A 26 9.75 -13.06 5.68
CA TYR A 26 10.99 -12.31 5.59
C TYR A 26 11.44 -11.78 6.94
N LEU A 27 10.56 -11.64 7.93
CA LEU A 27 10.92 -11.01 9.20
C LEU A 27 11.65 -11.98 10.14
N GLU A 28 12.82 -11.58 10.62
CA GLU A 28 13.54 -12.30 11.68
C GLU A 28 13.30 -11.65 13.06
N PRO A 29 13.54 -12.38 14.16
CA PRO A 29 13.36 -11.84 15.51
C PRO A 29 14.13 -10.53 15.73
N GLY A 30 13.42 -9.50 16.20
CA GLY A 30 13.99 -8.19 16.51
C GLY A 30 14.08 -7.22 15.33
N GLN A 31 13.74 -7.64 14.11
CA GLN A 31 13.61 -6.75 12.95
C GLN A 31 12.28 -6.01 12.98
N ARG A 32 12.25 -4.82 12.41
CA ARG A 32 11.06 -3.96 12.30
C ARG A 32 10.60 -3.86 10.86
N VAL A 33 9.34 -3.50 10.69
CA VAL A 33 8.72 -3.23 9.39
C VAL A 33 8.30 -1.77 9.36
N TRP A 34 8.69 -1.06 8.30
CA TRP A 34 8.49 0.38 8.15
C TRP A 34 7.62 0.68 6.93
N ALA A 35 6.67 1.61 7.07
CA ALA A 35 5.84 2.10 5.97
C ALA A 35 5.29 3.50 6.23
N CYS A 36 4.71 4.11 5.20
CA CYS A 36 4.09 5.44 5.22
C CYS A 36 2.59 5.42 4.86
N GLU A 37 1.88 4.31 5.12
CA GLU A 37 0.43 4.24 4.90
C GLU A 37 -0.30 5.16 5.89
N GLU A 38 -0.87 6.27 5.43
CA GLU A 38 -1.68 7.16 6.26
C GLU A 38 -3.12 7.20 5.75
N TYR A 39 -4.05 6.66 6.55
CA TYR A 39 -5.48 6.80 6.29
C TYR A 39 -6.01 8.12 6.87
N ASN A 40 -5.56 8.45 8.08
CA ASN A 40 -5.62 9.78 8.68
C ASN A 40 -4.51 9.90 9.75
N PRO A 41 -4.24 11.08 10.32
CA PRO A 41 -3.11 11.28 11.23
C PRO A 41 -3.11 10.41 12.50
N LEU A 42 -4.27 9.83 12.88
CA LEU A 42 -4.40 8.93 14.03
C LEU A 42 -4.30 7.45 13.64
N TYR A 43 -4.45 7.12 12.36
CA TYR A 43 -4.47 5.75 11.85
C TYR A 43 -3.43 5.58 10.73
N ARG A 44 -2.23 5.17 11.17
CA ARG A 44 -1.06 4.91 10.34
C ARG A 44 -0.79 3.41 10.26
N ASN A 45 -0.41 2.94 9.07
CA ASN A 45 -0.06 1.55 8.76
C ASN A 45 -1.08 0.50 9.22
N VAL A 46 -2.36 0.88 9.33
CA VAL A 46 -3.39 0.02 9.89
C VAL A 46 -3.64 -1.18 8.98
N LYS A 47 -3.76 -0.98 7.66
CA LYS A 47 -4.01 -2.09 6.73
C LYS A 47 -2.84 -3.05 6.69
N LEU A 48 -1.62 -2.50 6.57
CA LEU A 48 -0.40 -3.30 6.58
C LEU A 48 -0.25 -4.10 7.89
N SER A 49 -0.54 -3.49 9.04
CA SER A 49 -0.46 -4.18 10.33
C SER A 49 -1.51 -5.28 10.47
N VAL A 50 -2.75 -5.01 10.05
CA VAL A 50 -3.86 -5.98 10.09
C VAL A 50 -3.59 -7.18 9.19
N TRP A 51 -3.16 -6.97 7.94
CA TRP A 51 -2.97 -8.07 6.99
C TRP A 51 -1.69 -8.87 7.25
N SER A 52 -0.62 -8.22 7.70
CA SER A 52 0.62 -8.93 8.06
C SER A 52 0.51 -9.67 9.39
N GLY A 53 -0.33 -9.20 10.31
CA GLY A 53 -0.38 -9.70 11.69
C GLY A 53 0.77 -9.19 12.57
N PHE A 54 1.53 -8.19 12.10
CA PHE A 54 2.65 -7.57 12.82
C PHE A 54 2.42 -6.07 12.98
N GLN A 55 3.06 -5.48 13.99
CA GLN A 55 3.12 -4.02 14.08
C GLN A 55 4.00 -3.48 12.95
N VAL A 56 3.46 -2.56 12.15
CA VAL A 56 4.21 -1.83 11.12
C VAL A 56 4.42 -0.39 11.58
N ASP A 57 5.68 -0.03 11.77
CA ASP A 57 6.08 1.25 12.32
C ASP A 57 6.04 2.37 11.27
N TRP A 58 5.69 3.57 11.75
CA TRP A 58 5.60 4.75 10.92
C TRP A 58 6.98 5.25 10.52
N LEU A 59 7.22 5.40 9.22
CA LEU A 59 8.46 5.91 8.67
C LEU A 59 8.35 7.41 8.37
N ASP A 60 9.13 8.23 9.07
CA ASP A 60 9.28 9.66 8.86
C ASP A 60 10.68 10.15 9.29
N GLU A 61 10.89 11.47 9.28
CA GLU A 61 12.16 12.09 9.67
C GLU A 61 12.60 11.75 11.10
N GLN A 62 11.64 11.55 12.01
CA GLN A 62 11.92 11.29 13.42
C GLN A 62 12.25 9.82 13.67
N SER A 63 11.66 8.92 12.90
CA SER A 63 11.91 7.47 13.02
C SER A 63 13.08 6.98 12.18
N LEU A 64 13.50 7.70 11.13
CA LEU A 64 14.66 7.37 10.30
C LEU A 64 15.93 6.95 11.09
N PRO A 65 16.32 7.63 12.18
CA PRO A 65 17.48 7.22 12.99
C PRO A 65 17.33 5.86 13.70
N GLN A 66 16.11 5.35 13.82
CA GLN A 66 15.81 4.07 14.47
C GLN A 66 15.89 2.88 13.51
N VAL A 67 15.94 3.15 12.20
CA VAL A 67 16.02 2.16 11.14
C VAL A 67 17.37 1.46 11.17
N ARG A 68 17.38 0.13 11.04
CA ARG A 68 18.58 -0.70 11.15
C ARG A 68 18.75 -1.67 9.98
N PRO A 69 19.96 -2.16 9.72
CA PRO A 69 20.17 -3.30 8.83
C PRO A 69 19.31 -4.50 9.24
N GLY A 70 18.73 -5.17 8.25
CA GLY A 70 17.80 -6.29 8.43
C GLY A 70 16.33 -5.87 8.47
N ASP A 71 16.02 -4.63 8.86
CA ASP A 71 14.65 -4.11 8.84
C ASP A 71 14.06 -4.16 7.43
N LEU A 72 12.73 -4.19 7.38
CA LEU A 72 11.95 -4.21 6.16
C LEU A 72 11.27 -2.87 5.92
N VAL A 73 11.15 -2.48 4.65
CA VAL A 73 10.46 -1.27 4.22
C VAL A 73 9.42 -1.64 3.16
N VAL A 74 8.17 -1.26 3.40
CA VAL A 74 7.07 -1.45 2.45
C VAL A 74 6.78 -0.11 1.78
N ASN A 75 6.71 -0.11 0.45
CA ASN A 75 6.43 1.09 -0.34
C ASN A 75 5.26 0.85 -1.31
N PRO A 76 4.01 1.06 -0.87
CA PRO A 76 2.84 1.03 -1.75
C PRO A 76 2.77 2.30 -2.60
N ASN A 77 2.48 2.20 -3.89
CA ASN A 77 2.36 3.37 -4.77
C ASN A 77 1.16 4.29 -4.42
N VAL A 78 0.15 3.77 -3.72
CA VAL A 78 -1.01 4.57 -3.23
C VAL A 78 -0.66 5.39 -2.00
N TYR A 79 0.29 4.90 -1.19
CA TYR A 79 0.79 5.59 -0.01
C TYR A 79 2.33 5.57 -0.04
N PRO A 80 2.93 6.23 -1.05
CA PRO A 80 4.36 6.10 -1.29
C PRO A 80 5.13 6.77 -0.17
N ILE A 81 6.29 6.22 0.14
CA ILE A 81 7.25 6.88 1.02
C ILE A 81 7.57 8.25 0.40
N PRO A 82 7.45 9.36 1.17
CA PRO A 82 7.74 10.68 0.63
C PRO A 82 9.15 10.72 0.02
N PRO A 83 9.36 11.37 -1.15
CA PRO A 83 10.64 11.34 -1.83
C PRO A 83 11.84 11.80 -0.99
N SER A 84 11.64 12.76 -0.08
CA SER A 84 12.67 13.21 0.86
C SER A 84 13.10 12.11 1.83
N ILE A 85 12.13 11.37 2.39
CA ILE A 85 12.37 10.24 3.30
C ILE A 85 13.04 9.10 2.55
N PHE A 86 12.56 8.78 1.35
CA PHE A 86 13.13 7.71 0.55
C PHE A 86 14.57 8.02 0.13
N LEU A 87 14.86 9.28 -0.24
CA LEU A 87 16.21 9.75 -0.52
C LEU A 87 17.11 9.64 0.72
N ALA A 88 16.65 10.12 1.87
CA ALA A 88 17.41 10.03 3.13
C ALA A 88 17.69 8.58 3.52
N LEU A 89 16.72 7.68 3.33
CA LEU A 89 16.88 6.25 3.56
C LEU A 89 17.99 5.67 2.66
N ARG A 90 17.99 5.98 1.36
CA ARG A 90 19.01 5.52 0.40
C ARG A 90 20.38 6.19 0.56
N GLN A 91 20.43 7.36 1.20
CA GLN A 91 21.70 7.99 1.57
C GLN A 91 22.38 7.29 2.74
N ASN A 92 21.61 6.67 3.65
CA ASN A 92 22.16 6.00 4.83
C ASN A 92 22.31 4.49 4.63
N TRP A 93 21.50 3.89 3.76
CA TRP A 93 21.38 2.44 3.61
C TRP A 93 21.25 2.00 2.16
N SER A 94 21.56 0.73 1.91
CA SER A 94 21.24 0.08 0.63
C SER A 94 19.92 -0.69 0.77
N LEU A 95 19.06 -0.60 -0.24
CA LEU A 95 17.75 -1.26 -0.27
C LEU A 95 17.75 -2.36 -1.33
N ARG A 96 17.45 -3.60 -0.94
CA ARG A 96 17.29 -4.74 -1.86
C ARG A 96 15.82 -5.15 -1.91
N THR A 97 15.25 -5.21 -3.10
CA THR A 97 13.88 -5.73 -3.29
C THR A 97 13.83 -7.22 -2.91
N LEU A 98 12.90 -7.57 -2.04
CA LEU A 98 12.58 -8.97 -1.69
C LEU A 98 11.36 -9.48 -2.45
N ALA A 99 10.36 -8.62 -2.63
CA ALA A 99 9.10 -8.96 -3.27
C ALA A 99 8.45 -7.70 -3.86
N GLU A 100 7.69 -7.90 -4.93
CA GLU A 100 6.82 -6.91 -5.55
C GLU A 100 5.49 -7.59 -5.84
N GLU A 101 4.41 -6.87 -5.59
CA GLU A 101 3.05 -7.29 -5.93
C GLU A 101 2.40 -6.19 -6.75
N THR A 102 1.64 -6.60 -7.76
CA THR A 102 0.85 -5.67 -8.58
C THR A 102 -0.60 -6.09 -8.61
N SER A 103 -1.50 -5.13 -8.59
CA SER A 103 -2.94 -5.33 -8.74
C SER A 103 -3.47 -4.38 -9.79
N ARG A 104 -4.46 -4.86 -10.54
CA ARG A 104 -5.20 -4.04 -11.49
C ARG A 104 -6.67 -4.08 -11.11
N THR A 105 -7.18 -3.01 -10.54
CA THR A 105 -8.62 -2.93 -10.27
C THR A 105 -9.35 -2.50 -11.53
N MET A 106 -10.35 -3.31 -11.89
CA MET A 106 -11.25 -2.96 -12.98
C MET A 106 -12.12 -1.76 -12.57
N PRO A 107 -12.55 -0.93 -13.54
CA PRO A 107 -13.42 0.20 -13.24
C PRO A 107 -14.76 -0.26 -12.65
N LEU A 108 -15.39 0.60 -11.84
CA LEU A 108 -16.72 0.35 -11.28
C LEU A 108 -17.73 0.00 -12.38
N PHE A 109 -18.47 -1.10 -12.22
CA PHE A 109 -19.49 -1.46 -13.20
C PHE A 109 -20.61 -0.41 -13.21
N PRO A 110 -21.22 -0.09 -14.38
CA PRO A 110 -22.31 0.88 -14.49
C PRO A 110 -23.54 0.66 -13.58
N GLY A 111 -23.67 -0.52 -12.94
CA GLY A 111 -24.74 -0.85 -12.00
C GLY A 111 -24.38 -0.71 -10.51
N GLU A 112 -23.13 -0.42 -10.17
CA GLU A 112 -22.64 -0.33 -8.78
C GLU A 112 -22.57 1.13 -8.27
N ILE A 113 -23.09 2.07 -9.07
CA ILE A 113 -23.12 3.51 -8.76
C ILE A 113 -24.56 3.87 -8.36
N LEU A 114 -24.82 3.95 -7.06
CA LEU A 114 -26.12 4.38 -6.54
C LEU A 114 -26.17 5.89 -6.39
N ILE A 115 -27.02 6.54 -7.18
CA ILE A 115 -27.31 7.96 -7.07
C ILE A 115 -28.01 8.25 -5.74
N LEU A 116 -27.43 9.11 -4.90
CA LEU A 116 -28.05 9.50 -3.64
C LEU A 116 -29.25 10.43 -3.90
N GLN A 117 -30.44 9.95 -3.55
CA GLN A 117 -31.63 10.79 -3.46
C GLN A 117 -31.77 11.29 -2.02
N VAL A 118 -31.60 12.60 -1.81
CA VAL A 118 -31.80 13.22 -0.50
C VAL A 118 -33.10 14.01 -0.53
N PRO A 119 -34.03 13.78 0.41
CA PRO A 119 -35.22 14.61 0.54
C PRO A 119 -34.78 16.06 0.78
N THR A 120 -35.26 16.99 -0.06
CA THR A 120 -35.08 18.41 0.22
C THR A 120 -35.96 18.82 1.39
N PRO A 121 -35.67 19.95 2.05
CA PRO A 121 -36.57 20.52 3.05
C PRO A 121 -38.00 20.75 2.55
N GLN A 122 -38.22 20.84 1.24
CA GLN A 122 -39.55 20.97 0.60
C GLN A 122 -40.22 19.63 0.26
N GLY A 123 -39.64 18.48 0.64
CA GLY A 123 -40.22 17.16 0.41
C GLY A 123 -40.01 16.56 -0.98
N ASN A 124 -39.28 17.25 -1.87
CA ASN A 124 -38.92 16.73 -3.19
C ASN A 124 -37.64 15.90 -3.12
N LEU A 125 -37.50 14.89 -3.99
CA LEU A 125 -36.25 14.13 -4.12
C LEU A 125 -35.23 14.98 -4.89
N SER A 126 -34.12 15.37 -4.25
CA SER A 126 -32.97 15.93 -4.95
C SER A 126 -31.96 14.83 -5.27
N ILE A 127 -31.56 14.74 -6.52
CA ILE A 127 -30.44 13.89 -6.95
C ILE A 127 -29.15 14.61 -6.58
N ARG A 128 -28.38 14.05 -5.65
CA ARG A 128 -26.95 14.36 -5.54
C ARG A 128 -26.18 13.23 -6.22
N SER A 129 -25.60 13.54 -7.39
CA SER A 129 -24.62 12.65 -8.01
C SER A 129 -23.57 12.28 -6.97
N THR A 130 -23.26 10.99 -6.86
CA THR A 130 -22.26 10.51 -5.91
C THR A 130 -20.91 11.14 -6.21
N SER A 131 -20.25 11.59 -5.14
CA SER A 131 -18.81 11.77 -5.00
C SER A 131 -18.08 12.26 -6.27
N GLN A 132 -17.92 13.60 -6.38
CA GLN A 132 -16.95 14.33 -7.21
C GLN A 132 -16.76 13.83 -8.67
N PRO A 133 -17.07 14.63 -9.71
CA PRO A 133 -16.81 14.29 -11.13
C PRO A 133 -15.40 13.74 -11.40
N GLU A 134 -14.41 14.16 -10.62
CA GLU A 134 -13.03 13.67 -10.62
C GLU A 134 -12.93 12.17 -10.31
N LEU A 135 -13.78 11.65 -9.41
CA LEU A 135 -13.86 10.23 -9.08
C LEU A 135 -14.57 9.40 -10.16
N MET A 136 -15.33 10.04 -11.07
CA MET A 136 -15.87 9.37 -12.25
C MET A 136 -14.79 9.01 -13.26
N ALA A 137 -13.60 9.62 -13.22
CA ALA A 137 -12.49 9.21 -14.07
C ALA A 137 -12.12 7.73 -13.80
N TYR A 138 -12.22 7.28 -12.55
CA TYR A 138 -11.96 5.90 -12.13
C TYR A 138 -12.99 4.87 -12.64
N ARG A 139 -14.09 5.33 -13.26
CA ARG A 139 -15.08 4.49 -13.96
C ARG A 139 -14.61 4.08 -15.36
N TYR A 140 -13.65 4.79 -15.94
CA TYR A 140 -13.26 4.58 -17.34
C TYR A 140 -11.81 4.12 -17.50
N THR A 141 -10.97 4.27 -16.47
CA THR A 141 -9.58 3.85 -16.49
C THR A 141 -9.28 2.79 -15.41
N PRO A 142 -8.72 1.62 -15.80
CA PRO A 142 -8.18 0.68 -14.82
C PRO A 142 -7.11 1.35 -13.97
N GLN A 143 -7.14 1.11 -12.67
CA GLN A 143 -6.09 1.59 -11.76
C GLN A 143 -5.06 0.48 -11.56
N TYR A 144 -3.79 0.88 -11.51
CA TYR A 144 -2.67 -0.01 -11.26
C TYR A 144 -2.08 0.32 -9.90
N TYR A 145 -2.01 -0.70 -9.06
CA TYR A 145 -1.40 -0.64 -7.76
C TYR A 145 -0.17 -1.52 -7.74
N GLU A 146 0.89 -1.01 -7.12
CA GLU A 146 2.16 -1.69 -6.96
C GLU A 146 2.63 -1.46 -5.54
N THR A 147 3.04 -2.55 -4.90
CA THR A 147 3.67 -2.48 -3.58
C THR A 147 5.00 -3.23 -3.65
N SER A 148 6.07 -2.58 -3.22
CA SER A 148 7.41 -3.19 -3.12
C SER A 148 7.79 -3.41 -1.66
N LEU A 149 8.49 -4.51 -1.40
CA LEU A 149 9.11 -4.84 -0.12
C LEU A 149 10.63 -4.79 -0.28
N TYR A 150 11.29 -3.98 0.53
CA TYR A 150 12.74 -3.87 0.58
C TYR A 150 13.29 -4.41 1.89
N ARG A 151 14.50 -4.97 1.83
CA ARG A 151 15.37 -5.16 3.00
C ARG A 151 16.45 -4.11 3.04
N ILE A 152 16.72 -3.63 4.26
CA ILE A 152 17.76 -2.65 4.54
C ILE A 152 19.09 -3.35 4.79
N PHE A 153 20.14 -2.87 4.12
CA PHE A 153 21.52 -3.32 4.28
C PHE A 153 22.44 -2.14 4.62
N PRO A 154 23.59 -2.41 5.29
CA PRO A 154 24.64 -1.40 5.43
C PRO A 154 25.09 -0.91 4.04
N ARG A 155 25.35 0.39 3.91
CA ARG A 155 25.72 1.02 2.62
C ARG A 155 27.00 0.44 1.99
N SER A 156 27.88 -0.17 2.79
CA SER A 156 29.10 -0.86 2.32
C SER A 156 28.83 -2.22 1.65
N ALA A 157 27.60 -2.74 1.70
CA ALA A 157 27.24 -4.04 1.14
C ALA A 157 27.07 -4.05 -0.40
N GLU A 158 27.30 -2.93 -1.09
CA GLU A 158 27.19 -2.83 -2.56
C GLU A 158 28.32 -3.53 -3.34
N SER A 159 29.11 -4.37 -2.67
CA SER A 159 30.09 -5.23 -3.32
C SER A 159 29.80 -6.71 -3.05
N PHE A 160 28.61 -7.20 -3.38
CA PHE A 160 28.39 -8.58 -3.84
C PHE A 160 26.95 -8.77 -4.35
N ASP A 161 26.82 -9.42 -5.51
CA ASP A 161 25.57 -9.88 -6.15
C ASP A 161 24.64 -8.90 -6.86
N ALA A 162 25.14 -8.35 -7.97
CA ALA A 162 24.29 -8.01 -9.13
C ALA A 162 23.83 -9.25 -9.93
N ASN A 163 24.15 -10.50 -9.51
CA ASN A 163 23.92 -11.71 -10.30
C ASN A 163 23.50 -13.00 -9.55
N GLN A 164 23.11 -12.95 -8.27
CA GLN A 164 22.58 -14.15 -7.59
C GLN A 164 21.23 -13.90 -6.90
N GLY A 165 20.23 -14.68 -7.30
CA GLY A 165 18.96 -14.81 -6.58
C GLY A 165 17.67 -14.75 -7.40
N ARG A 166 17.70 -15.03 -8.72
CA ARG A 166 16.53 -15.70 -9.34
C ARG A 166 16.72 -17.19 -9.09
N GLU A 167 16.20 -17.71 -7.99
CA GLU A 167 15.98 -19.16 -7.94
C GLU A 167 14.88 -19.50 -8.95
N PRO A 168 15.08 -20.44 -9.88
CA PRO A 168 13.96 -21.03 -10.58
C PRO A 168 13.13 -21.80 -9.55
N LEU A 169 11.84 -21.50 -9.48
CA LEU A 169 10.84 -22.34 -8.82
C LEU A 169 11.12 -23.80 -9.20
N GLN A 170 11.62 -24.59 -8.25
CA GLN A 170 11.70 -26.03 -8.41
C GLN A 170 10.27 -26.52 -8.62
N ALA A 171 10.03 -27.14 -9.78
CA ALA A 171 8.82 -27.90 -10.01
C ALA A 171 8.73 -28.99 -8.93
N ALA A 172 7.69 -28.93 -8.12
CA ALA A 172 7.37 -29.95 -7.14
C ALA A 172 7.04 -31.29 -7.86
N PRO A 173 7.30 -32.44 -7.22
CA PRO A 173 7.14 -33.77 -7.81
C PRO A 173 5.70 -34.14 -8.16
#